data_AF-A0A1Q3CA05-F1
#
_entry.id   AF-A0A1Q3CA05-F1
#
_cell.length_a   1.000
_cell.length_b   1.000
_cell.length_c   1.000
_cell.angle_alpha   90.00
_cell.angle_beta   90.00
_cell.angle_gamma   90.00
#
_symmetry.space_group_name_H-M   'P 1'
#
loop_
_entity.id
_entity.type
_entity.pdbx_description
1 polymer ?
#
loop_
_entity_poly.entity_id
_entity_poly.type
_entity_poly.pdbx_seq_one_letter_code
_entity_poly.pdbx_strand_id
1 'polypeptide(L)'
;KDQVIVLVRVMSYIGSNNMEARRVKVLELRLYEGAQDAKELENFLFDMEQYFWVVLANKDSKVTMATMYLAGNAKLWWRTKYEHIGHIRCTISTWEDLKRELK
;
A
#
# COMPACT_ATOMS: atom_id res chain seq x y z
N LYS A 1 -4.55 8.73 -18.84
CA LYS A 1 -3.53 7.86 -19.47
C LYS A 1 -3.00 6.98 -18.37
N ASP A 2 -3.44 5.73 -18.39
CA ASP A 2 -3.46 4.81 -17.26
C ASP A 2 -2.06 4.48 -16.77
N GLN A 3 -1.75 4.84 -15.52
CA GLN A 3 -0.53 4.39 -14.84
C GLN A 3 -0.83 3.07 -14.12
N VAL A 4 -0.96 1.99 -14.89
CA VAL A 4 -0.91 0.63 -14.33
C VAL A 4 0.56 0.26 -14.15
N ILE A 5 1.06 0.34 -12.91
CA ILE A 5 2.39 -0.18 -12.59
C ILE A 5 2.24 -1.67 -12.28
N VAL A 6 2.67 -2.53 -13.21
CA VAL A 6 2.84 -3.96 -12.95
C VAL A 6 4.13 -4.12 -12.13
N LEU A 7 4.02 -4.03 -10.80
CA LEU A 7 5.16 -4.25 -9.92
C LEU A 7 5.38 -5.77 -9.75
N VAL A 8 6.21 -6.36 -10.62
CA VAL A 8 6.69 -7.74 -10.44
C VAL A 8 7.69 -7.75 -9.29
N ARG A 9 7.23 -8.07 -8.07
CA ARG A 9 8.10 -8.26 -6.91
C ARG A 9 8.64 -9.70 -6.92
N VAL A 10 9.80 -9.92 -7.55
CA VAL A 10 10.54 -11.17 -7.43
C VAL A 10 11.17 -11.22 -6.03
N MET A 11 10.49 -11.84 -5.06
CA MET A 11 11.07 -12.17 -3.76
C MET A 11 11.82 -13.50 -3.86
N SER A 12 13.00 -13.47 -4.48
CA SER A 12 13.89 -14.64 -4.61
C SER A 12 14.99 -14.58 -3.57
N TYR A 13 14.70 -14.91 -2.30
CA TYR A 13 15.65 -15.43 -1.28
C TYR A 13 14.72 -15.95 -0.16
N ILE A 14 14.51 -17.24 0.09
CA ILE A 14 15.43 -18.30 0.52
C ILE A 14 14.77 -19.66 0.13
N GLY A 15 15.58 -20.62 -0.31
CA GLY A 15 15.13 -21.80 -1.07
C GLY A 15 14.21 -22.80 -0.37
N SER A 16 13.26 -23.35 -1.14
CA SER A 16 12.97 -24.80 -1.24
C SER A 16 11.94 -25.03 -2.35
N ASN A 17 12.39 -25.67 -3.44
CA ASN A 17 11.66 -26.41 -4.47
C ASN A 17 10.12 -26.27 -4.60
N ASN A 18 9.69 -25.56 -5.66
CA ASN A 18 8.68 -26.01 -6.64
C ASN A 18 7.18 -26.21 -6.24
N MET A 19 6.52 -25.26 -5.56
CA MET A 19 5.02 -25.24 -5.60
C MET A 19 4.27 -23.91 -5.36
N GLU A 20 4.88 -22.72 -5.40
CA GLU A 20 4.13 -21.47 -5.17
C GLU A 20 4.34 -20.35 -6.21
N ALA A 21 5.10 -20.61 -7.27
CA ALA A 21 5.30 -19.65 -8.38
C ALA A 21 4.04 -19.43 -9.26
N ARG A 22 2.83 -19.89 -8.86
CA ARG A 22 1.65 -19.97 -9.73
C ARG A 22 0.35 -19.32 -9.22
N ARG A 23 0.32 -18.63 -8.07
CA ARG A 23 -0.96 -18.10 -7.54
C ARG A 23 -0.98 -16.68 -7.04
N VAL A 24 -0.21 -15.80 -7.67
CA VAL A 24 -0.53 -14.37 -7.61
C VAL A 24 -0.67 -13.92 -9.06
N LYS A 25 -1.91 -13.98 -9.59
CA LYS A 25 -2.31 -12.95 -10.55
C LYS A 25 -1.96 -11.66 -9.83
N VAL A 26 -0.94 -10.98 -10.30
CA VAL A 26 -0.55 -9.65 -9.85
C VAL A 26 -1.87 -8.90 -9.66
N LEU A 27 -2.27 -8.68 -8.41
CA LEU A 27 -3.44 -7.87 -8.14
C LEU A 27 -3.05 -6.53 -8.74
N GLU A 28 -3.67 -6.15 -9.86
CA GLU A 28 -3.49 -4.83 -10.44
C GLU A 28 -4.10 -3.84 -9.46
N LEU A 29 -3.33 -3.52 -8.41
CA LEU A 29 -3.68 -2.54 -7.42
C LEU A 29 -3.59 -1.19 -8.09
N ARG A 30 -4.73 -0.49 -8.13
CA ARG A 30 -4.78 0.86 -8.65
C ARG A 30 -4.07 1.78 -7.66
N LEU A 31 -3.27 2.68 -8.21
CA LEU A 31 -2.64 3.73 -7.41
C LEU A 31 -3.72 4.70 -6.93
N TYR A 32 -3.57 5.17 -5.70
CA TYR A 32 -4.40 6.24 -5.18
C TYR A 32 -3.66 7.57 -5.29
N GLU A 33 -4.14 8.45 -6.17
CA GLU A 33 -3.50 9.75 -6.44
C GLU A 33 -3.92 10.85 -5.46
N GLY A 34 -4.85 10.58 -4.55
CA GLY A 34 -5.42 11.59 -3.65
C GLY A 34 -6.59 12.34 -4.27
N ALA A 35 -7.45 11.65 -5.02
CA ALA A 35 -8.65 12.24 -5.59
C ALA A 35 -9.60 12.76 -4.50
N GLN A 36 -10.33 13.84 -4.79
CA GLN A 36 -11.40 14.34 -3.90
C GLN A 36 -12.64 13.43 -3.90
N ASP A 37 -12.63 12.33 -4.66
CA ASP A 37 -13.70 11.36 -4.70
C ASP A 37 -13.53 10.34 -3.56
N ALA A 38 -14.44 10.42 -2.59
CA ALA A 38 -14.52 9.48 -1.46
C ALA A 38 -14.63 8.02 -1.93
N LYS A 39 -15.24 7.76 -3.08
CA LYS A 39 -15.37 6.41 -3.63
C LYS A 39 -14.03 5.83 -4.06
N GLU A 40 -13.15 6.64 -4.64
CA GLU A 40 -11.81 6.17 -5.01
C GLU A 40 -10.96 5.86 -3.77
N LEU A 41 -11.09 6.67 -2.72
CA LEU A 41 -10.45 6.40 -1.44
C LEU A 41 -10.98 5.09 -0.82
N GLU A 42 -12.29 4.90 -0.74
CA GLU A 42 -12.87 3.66 -0.18
C GLU A 42 -12.48 2.42 -1.00
N ASN A 43 -12.45 2.52 -2.34
CA ASN A 43 -11.96 1.42 -3.18
C ASN A 43 -10.49 1.09 -2.89
N PHE A 44 -9.62 2.09 -2.78
CA PHE A 44 -8.22 1.89 -2.44
C PHE A 44 -8.05 1.21 -1.07
N LEU A 45 -8.79 1.66 -0.05
CA LEU A 45 -8.76 1.05 1.27
C LEU A 45 -9.21 -0.41 1.24
N PHE A 46 -10.30 -0.69 0.51
CA PHE A 46 -10.82 -2.05 0.34
C PHE A 46 -9.80 -2.96 -0.38
N ASP A 47 -9.24 -2.51 -1.50
CA ASP A 47 -8.25 -3.27 -2.29
C ASP A 47 -6.99 -3.58 -1.47
N MET A 48 -6.52 -2.64 -0.65
CA MET A 48 -5.38 -2.85 0.25
C MET A 48 -5.68 -3.89 1.33
N GLU A 49 -6.89 -3.91 1.88
CA GLU A 49 -7.29 -4.93 2.86
C GLU A 49 -7.31 -6.34 2.25
N GLN A 50 -7.80 -6.47 1.01
CA GLN A 50 -7.73 -7.74 0.27
C GLN A 50 -6.28 -8.14 -0.01
N TYR A 51 -5.44 -7.19 -0.42
CA TYR A 51 -4.03 -7.45 -0.68
C TYR A 51 -3.30 -7.94 0.56
N PHE A 52 -3.51 -7.31 1.71
CA PHE A 52 -2.93 -7.74 2.98
C PHE A 52 -3.34 -9.16 3.36
N TRP A 53 -4.58 -9.53 3.08
CA TRP A 53 -5.08 -10.87 3.34
C TRP A 53 -4.42 -11.92 2.43
N VAL A 54 -4.31 -11.64 1.13
CA VAL A 54 -3.69 -12.55 0.15
C VAL A 54 -2.21 -12.80 0.43
N VAL A 55 -1.46 -11.76 0.81
CA VAL A 55 -0.01 -11.85 1.05
C VAL A 55 0.36 -12.11 2.52
N LEU A 56 -0.65 -12.36 3.38
CA LEU A 56 -0.49 -12.58 4.82
C LEU A 56 0.37 -11.48 5.49
N ALA A 57 0.10 -10.22 5.16
CA ALA A 57 0.86 -9.08 5.64
C ALA A 57 0.80 -8.95 7.17
N ASN A 58 1.96 -8.88 7.82
CA ASN A 58 2.05 -8.59 9.25
C ASN A 58 1.68 -7.11 9.53
N LYS A 59 1.32 -6.80 10.79
CA LYS A 59 0.86 -5.46 11.18
C LYS A 59 1.85 -4.35 10.81
N ASP A 60 3.14 -4.60 11.02
CA ASP A 60 4.21 -3.61 10.83
C ASP A 60 4.48 -3.29 9.34
N SER A 61 4.20 -4.23 8.45
CA SER A 61 4.38 -4.05 7.00
C SER A 61 3.22 -3.33 6.32
N LYS A 62 2.00 -3.34 6.89
CA LYS A 62 0.79 -2.83 6.23
C LYS A 62 0.88 -1.36 5.83
N VAL A 63 1.33 -0.48 6.74
CA VAL A 63 1.50 0.96 6.44
C VAL A 63 2.50 1.17 5.33
N THR A 64 3.64 0.48 5.38
CA THR A 64 4.67 0.55 4.33
C THR A 64 4.12 0.06 2.99
N MET A 65 3.40 -1.06 2.99
CA MET A 65 2.80 -1.62 1.78
C MET A 65 1.74 -0.69 1.17
N ALA A 66 0.80 -0.17 1.95
CA ALA A 66 -0.22 0.76 1.44
C ALA A 66 0.41 2.04 0.89
N THR A 67 1.37 2.61 1.59
CA THR A 67 2.01 3.87 1.19
C THR A 67 2.85 3.73 -0.07
N MET A 68 3.30 2.52 -0.44
CA MET A 68 3.91 2.25 -1.74
C MET A 68 2.94 2.47 -2.91
N TYR A 69 1.63 2.25 -2.71
CA TYR A 69 0.60 2.41 -3.74
C TYR A 69 -0.08 3.80 -3.75
N LEU A 70 0.40 4.74 -2.93
CA LEU A 70 0.06 6.14 -3.07
C LEU A 70 0.82 6.75 -4.25
N ALA A 71 0.14 7.59 -5.02
CA ALA A 71 0.68 8.36 -6.14
C ALA A 71 0.23 9.82 -6.04
N GLY A 72 0.65 10.65 -7.00
CA GLY A 72 0.21 12.04 -7.13
C GLY A 72 0.27 12.85 -5.82
N ASN A 73 -0.84 13.49 -5.48
CA ASN A 73 -0.99 14.33 -4.29
C ASN A 73 -0.95 13.51 -3.00
N ALA A 74 -1.51 12.30 -2.99
CA ALA A 74 -1.44 11.43 -1.81
C ALA A 74 0.00 11.03 -1.47
N LYS A 75 0.85 10.78 -2.49
CA LYS A 75 2.28 10.49 -2.27
C LYS A 75 3.07 11.71 -1.79
N LEU A 76 2.72 12.90 -2.27
CA LEU A 76 3.28 14.16 -1.75
C LEU A 76 2.93 14.34 -0.27
N TRP A 77 1.66 14.18 0.08
CA TRP A 77 1.19 14.22 1.46
C TRP A 77 1.92 13.21 2.37
N TRP A 78 2.09 11.96 1.91
CA TRP A 78 2.81 10.94 2.68
C TRP A 78 4.25 11.33 2.96
N ARG A 79 4.97 11.94 1.98
CA ARG A 79 6.35 12.40 2.20
C ARG A 79 6.44 13.43 3.33
N THR A 80 5.53 14.40 3.35
CA THR A 80 5.46 15.39 4.44
C THR A 80 5.16 14.74 5.79
N LYS A 81 4.25 13.77 5.84
CA LYS A 81 3.93 13.04 7.08
C LYS A 81 5.10 12.18 7.55
N TYR A 82 5.81 11.51 6.64
CA TYR A 82 6.96 10.67 6.95
C TYR A 82 8.10 11.47 7.60
N GLU A 83 8.38 12.66 7.09
CA GLU A 83 9.33 13.60 7.71
C GLU A 83 8.89 13.96 9.14
N HIS A 84 7.61 14.25 9.35
CA HIS A 84 7.07 14.57 10.67
C HIS A 84 7.10 13.39 11.66
N ILE A 85 6.97 12.15 11.19
CA ILE A 85 7.16 10.94 12.03
C ILE A 85 8.61 10.87 12.53
N GLY A 86 9.59 11.14 11.66
CA GLY A 86 10.99 11.23 12.05
C GLY A 86 11.27 12.32 13.09
N HIS A 87 10.47 13.39 13.09
CA HIS A 87 10.49 14.45 14.10
C HIS A 87 9.56 14.21 15.30
N ILE A 88 8.97 13.02 15.45
CA ILE A 88 8.05 12.61 16.54
C ILE A 88 6.79 13.50 16.65
N ARG A 89 6.40 14.19 15.56
CA ARG A 89 5.23 15.07 15.54
C ARG A 89 3.95 14.39 15.04
N CYS A 90 4.06 13.19 14.49
CA CYS A 90 2.93 12.36 14.05
C CYS A 90 3.25 10.87 14.31
N THR A 91 2.22 10.07 14.59
CA THR A 91 2.33 8.61 14.76
C THR A 91 1.34 7.91 13.85
N ILE A 92 1.75 7.66 12.59
CA ILE A 92 1.06 6.74 11.69
C ILE A 92 1.84 5.42 11.74
N SER A 93 1.51 4.56 12.71
CA SER A 93 2.18 3.27 12.91
C SER A 93 1.28 2.08 12.58
N THR A 94 -0.03 2.29 12.51
CA THR A 94 -1.01 1.24 12.20
C THR A 94 -1.79 1.53 10.91
N TRP A 95 -2.42 0.49 10.37
CA TRP A 95 -3.32 0.63 9.21
C TRP A 95 -4.51 1.54 9.53
N GLU A 96 -5.01 1.47 10.75
CA GLU A 96 -6.13 2.26 11.26
C GLU A 96 -5.76 3.75 11.38
N ASP A 97 -4.53 4.07 11.80
CA ASP A 97 -4.05 5.45 11.81
C ASP A 97 -3.96 6.01 10.40
N LEU A 98 -3.44 5.22 9.45
CA LEU A 98 -3.37 5.63 8.06
C LEU A 98 -4.76 5.85 7.46
N LYS A 99 -5.73 4.96 7.74
CA LYS A 99 -7.13 5.13 7.32
C LYS A 99 -7.74 6.43 7.84
N ARG A 100 -7.46 6.79 9.09
CA ARG A 100 -7.96 8.04 9.71
C ARG A 100 -7.35 9.29 9.08
N GLU A 101 -6.10 9.21 8.67
CA GLU A 101 -5.34 10.32 8.11
C GLU A 101 -5.57 10.54 6.61
N LEU A 102 -6.01 9.50 5.89
CA LEU A 102 -6.38 9.59 4.47
C LEU A 102 -7.82 10.09 4.24
N LYS A 103 -8.70 9.97 5.24
CA LYS A 103 -10.08 10.45 5.24
C LYS A 103 -10.16 11.90 5.69
#